data_AF-A0A357ZMC1-F1
#
_entry.id   AF-A0A357ZMC1-F1
#
_cell.length_a   1.000
_cell.length_b   1.000
_cell.length_c   1.000
_cell.angle_alpha   90.00
_cell.angle_beta   90.00
_cell.angle_gamma   90.00
#
_symmetry.space_group_name_H-M   'P 1'
#
loop_
_entity.id
_entity.type
_entity.pdbx_description
1 polymer ?
#
loop_
_entity_poly.entity_id
_entity_poly.type
_entity_poly.pdbx_seq_one_letter_code
_entity_poly.pdbx_strand_id
1 'polypeptide(L)'
;MRLPQNRKVVVLGYAAATALGADFASSWQGAAAGKAGFRRLSRCQVETRCNVVGEIPDFNPAALPYVGAKDAAMWNAAFVFLTMEMCRQALDDAGFTIDAATSPRTACLIGSALNGADAYRIAMDNYTRLGPLKVSPYLLPNLCANLPAGKTGMLLGFTGPIFSPQGACASGNHAIAIGARMIQTGDCDFALVGGAETCLTPEVILGFANMLATIKVGEQDRAFADPTQASRPFSLDRKGFVLAEGAAV
;
A
#
# COMPACT_ATOMS: atom_id res chain seq x y z
N MET A 1 34.44 5.14 8.95
CA MET A 1 33.46 4.95 7.85
C MET A 1 33.82 3.63 7.19
N ARG A 2 32.90 2.65 7.09
CA ARG A 2 33.20 1.38 6.38
C ARG A 2 33.40 1.70 4.90
N LEU A 3 34.38 1.05 4.25
CA LEU A 3 34.57 1.20 2.81
C LEU A 3 33.33 0.68 2.07
N PRO A 4 32.84 1.38 1.03
CA PRO A 4 31.70 0.92 0.25
C PRO A 4 32.02 -0.42 -0.40
N GLN A 5 31.19 -1.44 -0.14
CA GLN A 5 31.41 -2.79 -0.66
C GLN A 5 31.01 -2.90 -2.14
N ASN A 6 30.26 -1.92 -2.67
CA ASN A 6 29.82 -1.85 -4.06
C ASN A 6 29.19 -3.16 -4.56
N ARG A 7 28.39 -3.79 -3.69
CA ARG A 7 27.74 -5.06 -4.02
C ARG A 7 26.76 -4.86 -5.19
N LYS A 8 26.67 -5.85 -6.07
CA LYS A 8 25.58 -5.91 -7.05
C LYS A 8 24.27 -6.21 -6.34
N VAL A 9 23.20 -5.54 -6.77
CA VAL A 9 21.84 -5.74 -6.26
C VAL A 9 21.02 -6.42 -7.35
N VAL A 10 20.25 -7.43 -6.98
CA VAL A 10 19.35 -8.17 -7.85
C VAL A 10 17.98 -8.30 -7.19
N VAL A 11 16.93 -8.46 -7.99
CA VAL A 11 15.58 -8.75 -7.51
C VAL A 11 15.43 -10.28 -7.44
N LEU A 12 15.02 -10.80 -6.28
CA LEU A 12 14.88 -12.24 -6.06
C LEU A 12 13.44 -12.73 -6.20
N GLY A 13 12.47 -11.88 -5.85
CA GLY A 13 11.05 -12.14 -6.01
C GLY A 13 10.27 -10.83 -5.90
N TYR A 14 8.98 -10.90 -6.20
CA TYR A 14 8.10 -9.73 -6.20
C TYR A 14 6.65 -10.13 -5.88
N ALA A 15 5.89 -9.18 -5.36
CA ALA A 15 4.44 -9.30 -5.23
C ALA A 15 3.78 -7.96 -5.53
N ALA A 16 2.55 -8.01 -6.04
CA ALA A 16 1.76 -6.81 -6.27
C ALA A 16 0.27 -7.10 -6.12
N ALA A 17 -0.45 -6.18 -5.50
CA ALA A 17 -1.90 -6.12 -5.49
C ALA A 17 -2.31 -4.74 -6.02
N THR A 18 -3.12 -4.73 -7.07
CA THR A 18 -3.45 -3.53 -7.82
C THR A 18 -4.94 -3.47 -8.14
N ALA A 19 -5.37 -2.38 -8.78
CA ALA A 19 -6.72 -2.31 -9.31
C ALA A 19 -7.02 -3.36 -10.41
N LEU A 20 -6.00 -4.02 -10.98
CA LEU A 20 -6.17 -5.04 -12.01
C LEU A 20 -6.28 -6.46 -11.43
N GLY A 21 -5.86 -6.68 -10.19
CA GLY A 21 -5.82 -8.01 -9.57
C GLY A 21 -5.24 -7.98 -8.16
N ALA A 22 -5.59 -8.98 -7.35
CA ALA A 22 -5.12 -9.11 -5.97
C ALA A 22 -3.71 -9.73 -5.86
N ASP A 23 -3.14 -10.17 -6.97
CA ASP A 23 -1.81 -10.77 -7.07
C ASP A 23 -1.05 -10.25 -8.31
N PHE A 24 0.25 -10.56 -8.37
CA PHE A 24 1.11 -10.09 -9.46
C PHE A 24 0.71 -10.66 -10.81
N ALA A 25 0.37 -11.96 -10.87
CA ALA A 25 0.08 -12.64 -12.13
C ALA A 25 -1.16 -12.05 -12.84
N SER A 26 -2.26 -11.88 -12.10
CA SER A 26 -3.49 -11.26 -12.58
C SER A 26 -3.28 -9.78 -12.93
N SER A 27 -2.56 -9.04 -12.08
CA SER A 27 -2.21 -7.63 -12.34
C SER A 27 -1.40 -7.49 -13.64
N TRP A 28 -0.38 -8.31 -13.82
CA TRP A 28 0.50 -8.31 -14.99
C TRP A 28 -0.25 -8.72 -16.26
N GLN A 29 -1.03 -9.80 -16.20
CA GLN A 29 -1.84 -10.24 -17.34
C GLN A 29 -2.83 -9.16 -17.78
N GLY A 30 -3.50 -8.49 -16.83
CA GLY A 30 -4.40 -7.38 -17.12
C GLY A 30 -3.69 -6.21 -17.78
N ALA A 31 -2.52 -5.83 -17.25
CA ALA A 31 -1.71 -4.73 -17.77
C ALA A 31 -1.18 -5.03 -19.19
N ALA A 32 -0.61 -6.21 -19.40
CA ALA A 32 -0.09 -6.65 -20.70
C ALA A 32 -1.20 -6.72 -21.78
N ALA A 33 -2.44 -6.98 -21.37
CA ALA A 33 -3.60 -6.98 -22.25
C ALA A 33 -4.23 -5.59 -22.45
N GLY A 34 -3.66 -4.53 -21.87
CA GLY A 34 -4.17 -3.16 -21.98
C GLY A 34 -5.50 -2.91 -21.25
N LYS A 35 -5.83 -3.72 -20.24
CA LYS A 35 -7.04 -3.53 -19.42
C LYS A 35 -6.85 -2.39 -18.43
N ALA A 36 -7.95 -1.74 -18.05
CA ALA A 36 -7.95 -0.78 -16.93
C ALA A 36 -8.74 -1.34 -15.74
N GLY A 37 -8.19 -1.16 -14.53
CA GLY A 37 -8.78 -1.66 -13.28
C GLY A 37 -9.75 -0.70 -12.60
N PHE A 38 -10.12 0.41 -13.27
CA PHE A 38 -10.92 1.47 -12.68
C PHE A 38 -12.40 1.13 -12.65
N ARG A 39 -13.08 1.49 -11.56
CA ARG A 39 -14.49 1.21 -11.32
C ARG A 39 -15.15 2.34 -10.54
N ARG A 40 -16.47 2.26 -10.39
CA ARG A 40 -17.20 3.14 -9.49
C ARG A 40 -16.85 2.81 -8.05
N LEU A 41 -16.62 3.83 -7.24
CA LEU A 41 -16.29 3.70 -5.83
C LEU A 41 -17.34 2.82 -5.10
N SER A 42 -16.86 1.76 -4.46
CA SER A 42 -17.64 0.81 -3.67
C SER A 42 -17.17 0.73 -2.21
N ARG A 43 -15.90 1.10 -1.93
CA ARG A 43 -15.31 1.04 -0.56
C ARG A 43 -16.00 1.93 0.47
N CYS A 44 -16.58 3.05 0.06
CA CYS A 44 -17.27 3.96 0.96
C CYS A 44 -18.36 4.76 0.22
N GLN A 45 -19.29 5.33 0.99
CA GLN A 45 -20.28 6.27 0.47
C GLN A 45 -19.77 7.70 0.64
N VAL A 46 -19.66 8.43 -0.47
CA VAL A 46 -19.28 9.85 -0.49
C VAL A 46 -19.89 10.53 -1.70
N GLU A 47 -20.50 11.69 -1.49
CA GLU A 47 -21.00 12.52 -2.58
C GLU A 47 -19.83 13.27 -3.22
N THR A 48 -19.43 12.87 -4.42
CA THR A 48 -18.29 13.46 -5.12
C THR A 48 -18.43 13.33 -6.63
N ARG A 49 -17.86 14.29 -7.37
CA ARG A 49 -17.70 14.19 -8.83
C ARG A 49 -16.52 13.28 -9.22
N CYS A 50 -15.72 12.82 -8.25
CA CYS A 50 -14.56 11.96 -8.45
C CYS A 50 -14.87 10.52 -8.01
N ASN A 51 -15.95 9.94 -8.55
CA ASN A 51 -16.49 8.64 -8.12
C ASN A 51 -15.93 7.44 -8.91
N VAL A 52 -14.86 7.63 -9.69
CA VAL A 52 -14.11 6.55 -10.34
C VAL A 52 -12.77 6.39 -9.62
N VAL A 53 -12.45 5.16 -9.22
CA VAL A 53 -11.27 4.80 -8.41
C VAL A 53 -10.68 3.47 -8.87
N GLY A 54 -9.47 3.15 -8.43
CA GLY A 54 -8.88 1.81 -8.54
C GLY A 54 -8.93 1.08 -7.20
N GLU A 55 -9.77 0.07 -7.08
CA GLU A 55 -9.88 -0.77 -5.87
C GLU A 55 -9.17 -2.11 -6.09
N ILE A 56 -8.51 -2.66 -5.07
CA ILE A 56 -7.99 -4.03 -5.18
C ILE A 56 -9.21 -4.99 -5.21
N PRO A 57 -9.41 -5.78 -6.28
CA PRO A 57 -10.53 -6.72 -6.36
C PRO A 57 -10.51 -7.72 -5.20
N ASP A 58 -11.67 -7.96 -4.58
CA ASP A 58 -11.90 -8.98 -3.55
C ASP A 58 -10.93 -8.97 -2.35
N PHE A 59 -10.23 -7.86 -2.12
CA PHE A 59 -9.30 -7.75 -0.99
C PHE A 59 -10.08 -7.63 0.33
N ASN A 60 -9.93 -8.65 1.17
CA ASN A 60 -10.47 -8.72 2.52
C ASN A 60 -9.35 -9.07 3.52
N PRO A 61 -8.80 -8.09 4.25
CA PRO A 61 -7.76 -8.32 5.26
C PRO A 61 -8.12 -9.35 6.32
N ALA A 62 -9.40 -9.43 6.71
CA ALA A 62 -9.86 -10.33 7.77
C ALA A 62 -9.94 -11.80 7.32
N ALA A 63 -9.86 -12.07 6.02
CA ALA A 63 -9.85 -13.42 5.46
C ALA A 63 -8.45 -14.03 5.34
N LEU A 64 -7.39 -13.26 5.64
CA LEU A 64 -6.02 -13.74 5.57
C LEU A 64 -5.78 -14.82 6.65
N PRO A 65 -5.07 -15.92 6.32
CA PRO A 65 -5.01 -17.11 7.17
C PRO A 65 -4.33 -16.90 8.53
N TYR A 66 -3.48 -15.88 8.64
CA TYR A 66 -2.77 -15.52 9.87
C TYR A 66 -3.46 -14.40 10.67
N VAL A 67 -4.62 -13.91 10.22
CA VAL A 67 -5.36 -12.84 10.91
C VAL A 67 -6.42 -13.47 11.81
N GLY A 68 -6.08 -13.58 13.11
CA GLY A 68 -7.04 -14.00 14.13
C GLY A 68 -8.05 -12.89 14.49
N ALA A 69 -9.13 -13.27 15.17
CA ALA A 69 -10.17 -12.32 15.61
C ALA A 69 -9.61 -11.15 16.44
N LYS A 70 -8.60 -11.43 17.27
CA LYS A 70 -7.91 -10.39 18.07
C LYS A 70 -7.16 -9.41 17.18
N ASP A 71 -6.44 -9.90 16.17
CA ASP A 71 -5.72 -9.04 15.23
C ASP A 71 -6.68 -8.17 14.42
N ALA A 72 -7.76 -8.76 13.89
CA ALA A 72 -8.78 -8.03 13.14
C ALA A 72 -9.47 -6.93 13.97
N ALA A 73 -9.60 -7.12 15.29
CA ALA A 73 -10.18 -6.13 16.19
C ALA A 73 -9.21 -4.99 16.56
N MET A 74 -7.92 -5.28 16.68
CA MET A 74 -6.91 -4.31 17.12
C MET A 74 -6.29 -3.53 15.95
N TRP A 75 -6.10 -4.20 14.81
CA TRP A 75 -5.50 -3.64 13.61
C TRP A 75 -6.59 -3.36 12.59
N ASN A 76 -7.00 -2.11 12.51
CA ASN A 76 -8.11 -1.66 11.68
C ASN A 76 -7.67 -0.81 10.49
N ALA A 77 -6.36 -0.70 10.25
CA ALA A 77 -5.82 -0.11 9.02
C ALA A 77 -5.48 -1.18 7.98
N ALA A 78 -6.12 -1.12 6.81
CA ALA A 78 -6.00 -2.15 5.78
C ALA A 78 -4.59 -2.24 5.18
N PHE A 79 -3.86 -1.11 5.04
CA PHE A 79 -2.49 -1.10 4.52
C PHE A 79 -1.51 -1.94 5.36
N VAL A 80 -1.79 -2.17 6.64
CA VAL A 80 -0.97 -3.03 7.52
C VAL A 80 -0.99 -4.46 7.01
N PHE A 81 -2.19 -5.03 6.85
CA PHE A 81 -2.36 -6.39 6.40
C PHE A 81 -1.98 -6.58 4.93
N LEU A 82 -2.25 -5.56 4.10
CA LEU A 82 -1.81 -5.55 2.72
C LEU A 82 -0.28 -5.61 2.62
N THR A 83 0.44 -4.84 3.45
CA THR A 83 1.91 -4.90 3.53
C THR A 83 2.40 -6.28 3.93
N MET A 84 1.79 -6.86 4.98
CA MET A 84 2.17 -8.19 5.46
C MET A 84 2.00 -9.26 4.37
N GLU A 85 0.88 -9.22 3.64
CA GLU A 85 0.59 -10.21 2.60
C GLU A 85 1.52 -10.05 1.40
N MET A 86 1.81 -8.82 0.96
CA MET A 86 2.73 -8.60 -0.15
C MET A 86 4.17 -9.00 0.20
N CYS A 87 4.64 -8.69 1.41
CA CYS A 87 5.95 -9.17 1.86
C CYS A 87 6.01 -10.70 1.91
N ARG A 88 4.96 -11.36 2.40
CA ARG A 88 4.88 -12.82 2.46
C ARG A 88 4.92 -13.42 1.05
N GLN A 89 4.10 -12.92 0.12
CA GLN A 89 4.09 -13.38 -1.27
C GLN A 89 5.42 -13.14 -1.98
N ALA A 90 6.09 -12.00 -1.75
CA ALA A 90 7.39 -11.71 -2.36
C ALA A 90 8.50 -12.66 -1.86
N LEU A 91 8.46 -13.06 -0.58
CA LEU A 91 9.37 -14.08 -0.05
C LEU A 91 9.08 -15.47 -0.63
N ASP A 92 7.79 -15.82 -0.76
CA ASP A 92 7.37 -17.09 -1.37
C ASP A 92 7.82 -17.18 -2.84
N ASP A 93 7.61 -16.11 -3.62
CA ASP A 93 8.04 -16.00 -5.03
C ASP A 93 9.57 -16.11 -5.16
N ALA A 94 10.32 -15.51 -4.22
CA ALA A 94 11.77 -15.62 -4.15
C ALA A 94 12.28 -17.01 -3.71
N GLY A 95 11.41 -17.89 -3.21
CA GLY A 95 11.81 -19.12 -2.55
C GLY A 95 12.71 -18.88 -1.32
N PHE A 96 12.55 -17.73 -0.66
CA PHE A 96 13.46 -17.25 0.38
C PHE A 96 12.95 -17.58 1.78
N THR A 97 13.79 -18.25 2.58
CA THR A 97 13.46 -18.59 3.97
C THR A 97 14.19 -17.67 4.95
N ILE A 98 13.43 -17.15 5.92
CA ILE A 98 13.98 -16.40 7.04
C ILE A 98 14.44 -17.38 8.13
N ASP A 99 15.72 -17.31 8.50
CA ASP A 99 16.32 -18.13 9.55
C ASP A 99 17.21 -17.29 10.48
N ALA A 100 17.94 -17.92 11.40
CA ALA A 100 18.78 -17.22 12.36
C ALA A 100 19.91 -16.40 11.71
N ALA A 101 20.39 -16.79 10.53
CA ALA A 101 21.44 -16.10 9.80
C ALA A 101 20.88 -14.95 8.95
N THR A 102 19.75 -15.17 8.26
CA THR A 102 19.15 -14.18 7.35
C THR A 102 18.28 -13.16 8.07
N SER A 103 17.66 -13.51 9.21
CA SER A 103 16.78 -12.63 9.99
C SER A 103 17.39 -11.27 10.33
N PRO A 104 18.56 -11.17 10.99
CA PRO A 104 19.16 -9.88 11.33
C PRO A 104 19.72 -9.12 10.10
N ARG A 105 19.81 -9.81 8.95
CA ARG A 105 20.34 -9.28 7.69
C ARG A 105 19.25 -8.94 6.66
N THR A 106 17.99 -9.10 7.02
CA THR A 106 16.83 -8.78 6.17
C THR A 106 16.19 -7.49 6.65
N ALA A 107 16.33 -6.44 5.84
CA ALA A 107 15.66 -5.16 6.07
C ALA A 107 14.22 -5.17 5.51
N CYS A 108 13.36 -4.29 6.02
CA CYS A 108 12.03 -4.07 5.47
C CYS A 108 11.70 -2.58 5.43
N LEU A 109 11.58 -2.05 4.22
CA LEU A 109 11.32 -0.64 3.93
C LEU A 109 10.07 -0.54 3.06
N ILE A 110 8.93 -0.25 3.67
CA ILE A 110 7.67 -0.10 2.94
C ILE A 110 7.20 1.34 3.05
N GLY A 111 7.14 2.04 1.92
CA GLY A 111 6.62 3.40 1.83
C GLY A 111 5.10 3.43 1.81
N SER A 112 4.52 4.42 2.47
CA SER A 112 3.11 4.80 2.31
C SER A 112 3.07 6.33 2.22
N ALA A 113 2.06 6.94 1.63
CA ALA A 113 1.92 8.40 1.60
C ALA A 113 0.91 8.87 2.66
N LEU A 114 -0.14 8.09 2.86
CA LEU A 114 -1.29 8.45 3.70
C LEU A 114 -1.45 7.53 4.92
N ASN A 115 -0.68 6.44 4.99
CA ASN A 115 -0.64 5.49 6.11
C ASN A 115 -2.06 4.97 6.45
N GLY A 116 -2.33 4.71 7.74
CA GLY A 116 -3.64 4.23 8.20
C GLY A 116 -4.70 5.32 8.32
N ALA A 117 -5.01 6.01 7.22
CA ALA A 117 -6.04 7.05 7.21
C ALA A 117 -7.43 6.52 7.62
N ASP A 118 -7.73 5.26 7.31
CA ASP A 118 -8.93 4.53 7.76
C ASP A 118 -8.98 4.36 9.28
N ALA A 119 -7.87 3.97 9.91
CA ALA A 119 -7.77 3.88 11.36
C ALA A 119 -7.90 5.25 12.04
N TYR A 120 -7.33 6.30 11.45
CA TYR A 120 -7.49 7.67 11.96
C TYR A 120 -8.96 8.10 11.94
N ARG A 121 -9.66 7.84 10.83
CA ARG A 121 -11.10 8.10 10.69
C ARG A 121 -11.91 7.39 11.78
N ILE A 122 -11.67 6.09 11.99
CA ILE A 122 -12.37 5.30 13.02
C ILE A 122 -12.12 5.89 14.42
N ALA A 123 -10.88 6.25 14.72
CA ALA A 123 -10.55 6.86 16.00
C ALA A 123 -11.23 8.21 16.20
N MET A 124 -11.30 9.03 15.15
CA MET A 124 -11.98 10.32 15.20
C MET A 124 -13.49 10.17 15.39
N ASP A 125 -14.13 9.23 14.69
CA ASP A 125 -15.57 8.94 14.86
C ASP A 125 -15.88 8.48 16.29
N ASN A 126 -15.06 7.56 16.83
CA ASN A 126 -15.19 7.12 18.21
C ASN A 126 -14.99 8.27 19.21
N TYR A 127 -14.00 9.13 18.97
CA TYR A 127 -13.74 10.27 19.83
C TYR A 127 -14.91 11.26 19.87
N THR A 128 -15.43 11.66 18.71
CA THR A 128 -16.51 12.66 18.64
C THR A 128 -17.83 12.11 19.18
N ARG A 129 -18.13 10.83 18.93
CA ARG A 129 -19.42 10.23 19.29
C ARG A 129 -19.44 9.66 20.70
N LEU A 130 -18.32 9.10 21.16
CA LEU A 130 -18.27 8.30 22.39
C LEU A 130 -17.24 8.80 23.40
N GLY A 131 -16.46 9.83 23.06
CA GLY A 131 -15.50 10.48 23.95
C GLY A 131 -14.08 9.90 23.91
N PRO A 132 -13.11 10.55 24.60
CA PRO A 132 -11.68 10.25 24.51
C PRO A 132 -11.30 8.83 24.93
N LEU A 133 -12.03 8.21 25.85
CA LEU A 133 -11.75 6.85 26.33
C LEU A 133 -12.11 5.75 25.31
N LYS A 134 -12.72 6.11 24.17
CA LYS A 134 -13.05 5.17 23.09
C LYS A 134 -12.09 5.23 21.91
N VAL A 135 -11.05 6.06 21.98
CA VAL A 135 -9.93 6.00 21.05
C VAL A 135 -9.14 4.72 21.32
N SER A 136 -8.91 3.91 20.28
CA SER A 136 -8.20 2.64 20.42
C SER A 136 -6.75 2.85 20.87
N PRO A 137 -6.24 2.04 21.82
CA PRO A 137 -4.81 2.05 22.16
C PRO A 137 -3.92 1.60 20.98
N TYR A 138 -4.51 0.94 19.97
CA TYR A 138 -3.83 0.56 18.74
C TYR A 138 -3.84 1.65 17.66
N LEU A 139 -4.32 2.87 17.95
CA LEU A 139 -4.30 3.95 16.96
C LEU A 139 -2.88 4.18 16.40
N LEU A 140 -1.90 4.46 17.25
CA LEU A 140 -0.53 4.71 16.78
C LEU A 140 0.08 3.52 16.02
N PRO A 141 -0.07 2.26 16.48
CA PRO A 141 0.30 1.09 15.68
C PRO A 141 -0.32 1.06 14.27
N ASN A 142 -1.58 1.51 14.12
CA ASN A 142 -2.24 1.57 12.83
C ASN A 142 -1.90 2.84 12.02
N LEU A 143 -1.29 3.89 12.60
CA LEU A 143 -0.97 5.14 11.88
C LEU A 143 0.49 5.24 11.45
N CYS A 144 1.42 4.77 12.27
CA CYS A 144 2.83 5.00 12.02
C CYS A 144 3.31 4.20 10.81
N ALA A 145 3.89 4.88 9.82
CA ALA A 145 4.24 4.33 8.53
C ALA A 145 5.17 3.09 8.58
N ASN A 146 6.03 3.00 9.60
CA ASN A 146 6.98 1.89 9.80
C ASN A 146 6.37 0.66 10.50
N LEU A 147 5.21 0.79 11.14
CA LEU A 147 4.58 -0.30 11.90
C LEU A 147 4.12 -1.49 11.05
N PRO A 148 3.59 -1.32 9.81
CA PRO A 148 3.35 -2.44 8.91
C PRO A 148 4.59 -3.31 8.68
N ALA A 149 5.75 -2.69 8.43
CA ALA A 149 7.01 -3.40 8.25
C ALA A 149 7.45 -4.11 9.56
N GLY A 150 7.27 -3.45 10.71
CA GLY A 150 7.53 -4.07 12.03
C GLY A 150 6.64 -5.27 12.32
N LYS A 151 5.32 -5.15 12.09
CA LYS A 151 4.36 -6.25 12.25
C LYS A 151 4.66 -7.40 11.29
N THR A 152 5.07 -7.08 10.07
CA THR A 152 5.52 -8.07 9.09
C THR A 152 6.75 -8.83 9.61
N GLY A 153 7.71 -8.14 10.25
CA GLY A 153 8.87 -8.79 10.87
C GLY A 153 8.49 -9.75 11.99
N MET A 154 7.46 -9.43 12.78
CA MET A 154 6.92 -10.34 13.80
C MET A 154 6.28 -11.59 13.19
N LEU A 155 5.66 -11.47 12.01
CA LEU A 155 5.05 -12.60 11.30
C LEU A 155 6.10 -13.47 10.60
N LEU A 156 7.03 -12.86 9.87
CA LEU A 156 7.97 -13.54 8.97
C LEU A 156 9.34 -13.81 9.60
N GLY A 157 9.61 -13.27 10.78
CA GLY A 157 10.79 -13.59 11.60
C GLY A 157 12.04 -12.76 11.31
N PHE A 158 11.98 -11.69 10.52
CA PHE A 158 13.14 -10.81 10.27
C PHE A 158 13.32 -9.75 11.36
N THR A 159 14.56 -9.36 11.61
CA THR A 159 14.95 -8.44 12.68
C THR A 159 15.96 -7.37 12.23
N GLY A 160 16.25 -7.31 10.93
CA GLY A 160 17.10 -6.28 10.35
C GLY A 160 16.46 -4.88 10.36
N PRO A 161 17.07 -3.90 9.68
CA PRO A 161 16.60 -2.52 9.68
C PRO A 161 15.15 -2.36 9.19
N ILE A 162 14.34 -1.64 9.96
CA ILE A 162 12.93 -1.37 9.67
C ILE A 162 12.66 0.14 9.76
N PHE A 163 12.23 0.74 8.65
CA PHE A 163 11.72 2.12 8.62
C PHE A 163 10.90 2.34 7.35
N SER A 164 10.18 3.46 7.27
CA SER A 164 9.31 3.78 6.13
C SER A 164 9.70 5.14 5.55
N PRO A 165 10.34 5.19 4.36
CA PRO A 165 10.59 6.45 3.70
C PRO A 165 9.30 7.04 3.13
N GLN A 166 9.13 8.34 3.36
CA GLN A 166 7.94 9.11 3.00
C GLN A 166 8.33 10.15 1.94
N GLY A 167 7.81 9.99 0.73
CA GLY A 167 8.04 10.87 -0.43
C GLY A 167 6.76 11.13 -1.22
N ALA A 168 5.60 11.08 -0.56
CA ALA A 168 4.28 11.09 -1.19
C ALA A 168 4.19 10.00 -2.29
N CYS A 169 3.86 10.38 -3.53
CA CYS A 169 3.78 9.44 -4.66
C CYS A 169 5.09 8.67 -4.93
N ALA A 170 6.22 9.15 -4.42
CA ALA A 170 7.53 8.51 -4.58
C ALA A 170 7.94 7.62 -3.39
N SER A 171 7.10 7.45 -2.36
CA SER A 171 7.45 6.68 -1.15
C SER A 171 7.97 5.27 -1.47
N GLY A 172 7.32 4.53 -2.36
CA GLY A 172 7.78 3.20 -2.78
C GLY A 172 9.11 3.22 -3.54
N ASN A 173 9.33 4.20 -4.41
CA ASN A 173 10.59 4.37 -5.12
C ASN A 173 11.74 4.71 -4.16
N HIS A 174 11.48 5.54 -3.15
CA HIS A 174 12.47 5.82 -2.11
C HIS A 174 12.83 4.57 -1.30
N ALA A 175 11.83 3.74 -0.94
CA ALA A 175 12.08 2.46 -0.28
C ALA A 175 13.01 1.56 -1.10
N ILE A 176 12.72 1.38 -2.39
CA ILE A 176 13.56 0.59 -3.31
C ILE A 176 14.98 1.16 -3.40
N ALA A 177 15.11 2.46 -3.62
CA ALA A 177 16.40 3.11 -3.76
C ALA A 177 17.25 2.99 -2.49
N ILE A 178 16.64 3.20 -1.33
CA ILE A 178 17.33 3.13 -0.04
C ILE A 178 17.69 1.68 0.30
N GLY A 179 16.80 0.71 0.11
CA GLY A 179 17.12 -0.69 0.36
C GLY A 179 18.21 -1.23 -0.57
N ALA A 180 18.19 -0.85 -1.85
CA ALA A 180 19.28 -1.15 -2.77
C ALA A 180 20.62 -0.54 -2.29
N ARG A 181 20.60 0.71 -1.81
CA ARG A 181 21.77 1.37 -1.22
C ARG A 181 22.29 0.61 0.00
N MET A 182 21.41 0.16 0.89
CA MET A 182 21.77 -0.61 2.09
C MET A 182 22.44 -1.94 1.77
N ILE A 183 21.98 -2.63 0.71
CA ILE A 183 22.65 -3.83 0.20
C ILE A 183 24.04 -3.47 -0.37
N GLN A 184 24.13 -2.41 -1.18
CA GLN A 184 25.40 -1.95 -1.78
C GLN A 184 26.46 -1.60 -0.73
N THR A 185 26.06 -0.97 0.39
CA THR A 185 26.94 -0.57 1.49
C THR A 185 27.20 -1.70 2.48
N GLY A 186 26.45 -2.80 2.41
CA GLY A 186 26.57 -3.96 3.31
C GLY A 186 25.87 -3.79 4.65
N ASP A 187 24.96 -2.83 4.78
CA ASP A 187 24.15 -2.61 5.98
C ASP A 187 23.18 -3.79 6.19
N CYS A 188 22.63 -4.34 5.11
CA CYS A 188 21.88 -5.59 5.08
C CYS A 188 22.31 -6.47 3.88
N ASP A 189 21.84 -7.71 3.84
CA ASP A 189 22.08 -8.63 2.72
C ASP A 189 20.80 -8.81 1.88
N PHE A 190 19.64 -8.66 2.51
CA PHE A 190 18.32 -8.75 1.89
C PHE A 190 17.48 -7.53 2.28
N ALA A 191 16.56 -7.13 1.43
CA ALA A 191 15.63 -6.04 1.70
C ALA A 191 14.28 -6.29 1.04
N LEU A 192 13.22 -6.33 1.84
CA LEU A 192 11.84 -6.19 1.37
C LEU A 192 11.57 -4.70 1.17
N VAL A 193 11.30 -4.29 -0.07
CA VAL A 193 11.25 -2.87 -0.44
C VAL A 193 10.06 -2.59 -1.33
N GLY A 194 9.31 -1.53 -1.05
CA GLY A 194 8.17 -1.21 -1.89
C GLY A 194 7.24 -0.20 -1.27
N GLY A 195 5.95 -0.31 -1.57
CA GLY A 195 4.95 0.57 -0.99
C GLY A 195 3.57 -0.03 -0.91
N ALA A 196 2.76 0.50 0.00
CA ALA A 196 1.38 0.09 0.22
C ALA A 196 0.50 1.30 0.56
N GLU A 197 -0.69 1.34 -0.01
CA GLU A 197 -1.65 2.42 0.20
C GLU A 197 -3.10 1.92 0.11
N THR A 198 -3.91 2.25 1.11
CA THR A 198 -5.35 1.93 1.17
C THR A 198 -6.15 3.20 1.42
N CYS A 199 -6.02 4.14 0.49
CA CYS A 199 -6.40 5.54 0.68
C CYS A 199 -7.86 5.88 0.30
N LEU A 200 -8.70 4.88 0.01
CA LEU A 200 -10.07 5.09 -0.47
C LEU A 200 -11.06 5.39 0.67
N THR A 201 -10.76 6.44 1.44
CA THR A 201 -11.62 6.98 2.49
C THR A 201 -12.29 8.28 2.02
N PRO A 202 -13.49 8.62 2.53
CA PRO A 202 -14.19 9.84 2.13
C PRO A 202 -13.35 11.11 2.27
N GLU A 203 -12.59 11.25 3.36
CA GLU A 203 -11.76 12.42 3.65
C GLU A 203 -10.65 12.60 2.62
N VAL A 204 -9.98 11.51 2.22
CA VAL A 204 -8.91 11.55 1.23
C VAL A 204 -9.49 11.83 -0.17
N ILE A 205 -10.59 11.16 -0.53
CA ILE A 205 -11.28 11.37 -1.80
C ILE A 205 -11.72 12.83 -1.95
N LEU A 206 -12.36 13.38 -0.92
CA LEU A 206 -12.79 14.79 -0.91
C LEU A 206 -11.60 15.75 -0.88
N GLY A 207 -10.55 15.45 -0.12
CA GLY A 207 -9.34 16.26 -0.08
C GLY A 207 -8.73 16.44 -1.47
N PHE A 208 -8.51 15.33 -2.19
CA PHE A 208 -8.00 15.37 -3.56
C PHE A 208 -8.97 16.01 -4.56
N ALA A 209 -10.27 15.78 -4.40
CA ALA A 209 -11.30 16.39 -5.25
C ALA A 209 -11.36 17.92 -5.08
N ASN A 210 -11.28 18.40 -3.84
CA ASN A 210 -11.37 19.82 -3.49
C ASN A 210 -10.11 20.60 -3.92
N MET A 211 -8.94 19.95 -3.92
CA MET A 211 -7.72 20.52 -4.53
C MET A 211 -7.66 20.36 -6.06
N LEU A 212 -8.74 19.89 -6.70
CA LEU A 212 -8.86 19.74 -8.15
C LEU A 212 -7.85 18.78 -8.80
N ALA A 213 -7.32 17.83 -8.04
CA ALA A 213 -6.25 16.95 -8.53
C ALA A 213 -6.79 15.66 -9.18
N THR A 214 -7.95 15.18 -8.73
CA THR A 214 -8.60 13.99 -9.29
C THR A 214 -9.56 14.31 -10.43
N ILE A 215 -9.76 13.35 -11.31
CA ILE A 215 -10.69 13.46 -12.43
C ILE A 215 -12.14 13.69 -11.96
N LYS A 216 -12.82 14.67 -12.56
CA LYS A 216 -14.26 14.88 -12.41
C LYS A 216 -15.01 14.15 -13.52
N VAL A 217 -15.84 13.17 -13.16
CA VAL A 217 -16.64 12.35 -14.09
C VAL A 217 -18.09 12.84 -14.05
N GLY A 218 -18.50 13.59 -15.08
CA GLY A 218 -19.89 13.99 -15.31
C GLY A 218 -20.42 13.37 -16.61
N GLU A 219 -21.70 13.55 -16.92
CA GLU A 219 -22.40 12.89 -18.04
C GLU A 219 -21.72 13.03 -19.41
N GLN A 220 -21.04 14.15 -19.65
CA GLN A 220 -20.33 14.40 -20.92
C GLN A 220 -18.96 13.71 -21.01
N ASP A 221 -18.46 13.11 -19.93
CA ASP A 221 -17.19 12.38 -19.97
C ASP A 221 -17.39 10.92 -20.38
N ARG A 222 -16.51 10.41 -21.23
CA ARG A 222 -16.52 8.99 -21.61
C ARG A 222 -16.39 8.02 -20.41
N ALA A 223 -15.77 8.45 -19.32
CA ALA A 223 -15.70 7.67 -18.08
C ALA A 223 -17.03 7.59 -17.31
N PHE A 224 -18.05 8.33 -17.75
CA PHE A 224 -19.39 8.24 -17.19
C PHE A 224 -20.06 6.92 -17.55
N ALA A 225 -19.98 6.52 -18.82
CA ALA A 225 -20.48 5.23 -19.29
C ALA A 225 -19.50 4.10 -18.97
N ASP A 226 -18.19 4.36 -19.10
CA ASP A 226 -17.14 3.35 -18.93
C ASP A 226 -16.00 3.85 -18.03
N PRO A 227 -16.01 3.53 -16.72
CA PRO A 227 -14.98 3.95 -15.77
C PRO A 227 -13.54 3.65 -16.20
N THR A 228 -13.32 2.65 -17.05
CA THR A 228 -11.98 2.28 -17.54
C THR A 228 -11.32 3.40 -18.34
N GLN A 229 -12.11 4.33 -18.89
CA GLN A 229 -11.64 5.47 -19.66
C GLN A 229 -11.15 6.66 -18.81
N ALA A 230 -11.25 6.59 -17.48
CA ALA A 230 -10.98 7.71 -16.59
C ALA A 230 -9.51 8.16 -16.63
N SER A 231 -8.57 7.23 -16.42
CA SER A 231 -7.15 7.55 -16.50
C SER A 231 -6.70 7.56 -17.96
N ARG A 232 -6.31 8.74 -18.45
CA ARG A 232 -5.85 8.94 -19.83
C ARG A 232 -4.57 9.76 -19.88
N PRO A 233 -3.43 9.22 -19.41
CA PRO A 233 -2.15 9.92 -19.41
C PRO A 233 -1.81 10.43 -20.82
N PHE A 234 -1.23 11.64 -20.88
CA PHE A 234 -0.80 12.31 -22.13
C PHE A 234 -1.91 12.65 -23.14
N SER A 235 -3.15 12.22 -22.93
CA SER A 235 -4.28 12.63 -23.78
C SER A 235 -4.54 14.15 -23.69
N LEU A 236 -5.06 14.72 -24.77
CA LEU A 236 -5.47 16.13 -24.84
C LEU A 236 -6.57 16.46 -23.83
N ASP A 237 -7.46 15.51 -23.58
CA ASP A 237 -8.62 15.64 -22.70
C ASP A 237 -8.38 15.06 -21.28
N ARG A 238 -7.13 14.84 -20.88
CA ARG A 238 -6.80 14.45 -19.49
C ARG A 238 -7.18 15.56 -18.51
N LYS A 239 -7.67 15.20 -17.32
CA LYS A 239 -8.27 16.19 -16.39
C LYS A 239 -8.09 15.85 -14.90
N GLY A 240 -6.95 15.26 -14.56
CA GLY A 240 -6.62 14.81 -13.21
C GLY A 240 -6.32 13.32 -13.16
N PHE A 241 -5.77 12.88 -12.02
CA PHE A 241 -5.46 11.46 -11.81
C PHE A 241 -6.68 10.70 -11.28
N VAL A 242 -6.62 9.36 -11.32
CA VAL A 242 -7.61 8.48 -10.69
C VAL A 242 -7.00 7.92 -9.41
N LEU A 243 -7.65 8.16 -8.27
CA LEU A 243 -7.18 7.65 -6.98
C LEU A 243 -7.32 6.12 -6.94
N ALA A 244 -6.31 5.43 -6.42
CA ALA A 244 -6.30 3.98 -6.33
C ALA A 244 -5.60 3.50 -5.06
N GLU A 245 -6.00 2.33 -4.59
CA GLU A 245 -5.32 1.55 -3.55
C GLU A 245 -4.49 0.42 -4.20
N GLY A 246 -3.49 -0.06 -3.48
CA GLY A 246 -2.59 -1.10 -3.97
C GLY A 246 -1.34 -1.24 -3.11
N ALA A 247 -0.57 -2.26 -3.40
CA ALA A 247 0.76 -2.45 -2.85
C ALA A 247 1.66 -3.24 -3.81
N ALA A 248 2.96 -3.04 -3.69
CA ALA A 248 3.98 -3.86 -4.33
C ALA A 248 5.22 -3.94 -3.46
N VAL A 249 5.87 -5.10 -3.42
CA VAL A 249 7.09 -5.43 -2.66
C VAL A 249 8.03 -6.23 -3.55
#